data_AF-A0A7V2JGR0-F1
#
_entry.id   AF-A0A7V2JGR0-F1
#
_cell.length_a   1.000
_cell.length_b   1.000
_cell.length_c   1.000
_cell.angle_alpha   90.00
_cell.angle_beta   90.00
_cell.angle_gamma   90.00
#
_symmetry.space_group_name_H-M   'P 1'
#
loop_
_entity.id
_entity.type
_entity.pdbx_description
1 polymer ?
#
loop_
_entity_poly.entity_id
_entity_poly.type
_entity_poly.pdbx_seq_one_letter_code
_entity_poly.pdbx_strand_id
1 'polypeptide(L)'
;MEVLILVLSVLGGAAAGAIVALVIRNTSDKSRLQSARNQAEQIVETAGKEAENSKREALLEARDEALAAKQKNEAEAEKRFEEIRREEKRVSELEITAERHVERSKQRERELKERDRVLRRQEKTVTTKEEELDALIAERQEMLQRLAGKTAAQALEELQSTLVDKARADSATMVKDILDEARESANREAKELIVNAIYRSAAEHTAEVTVYAISLPNDEIKGRIIGREGRNIRALEAATGVDIIVDDTPETVVVSCFDPVRRELGRMVLEKLVSDGRIHPGRIEEVVEK
;
A
#
# COMPACT_ATOMS: atom_id res chain seq x y z
N MET A 1 -123.36 10.37 136.25
CA MET A 1 -122.00 10.90 136.52
C MET A 1 -120.93 10.07 135.81
N GLU A 2 -121.02 8.73 135.81
CA GLU A 2 -120.01 7.83 135.20
C GLU A 2 -119.83 7.98 133.67
N VAL A 3 -120.91 8.12 132.89
CA VAL A 3 -120.83 8.26 131.42
C VAL A 3 -120.09 9.53 130.98
N LEU A 4 -120.22 10.64 131.74
CA LEU A 4 -119.54 11.90 131.46
C LEU A 4 -118.02 11.78 131.68
N ILE A 5 -117.61 11.04 132.71
CA ILE A 5 -116.19 10.77 133.03
C ILE A 5 -115.56 9.92 131.92
N LEU A 6 -116.28 8.94 131.38
CA LEU A 6 -115.85 8.08 130.29
C LEU A 6 -115.67 8.83 128.96
N VAL A 7 -116.57 9.76 128.63
CA VAL A 7 -116.44 10.59 127.42
C VAL A 7 -115.29 11.59 127.55
N LEU A 8 -115.11 12.20 128.73
CA LEU A 8 -113.99 13.12 128.99
C LEU A 8 -112.63 12.41 128.98
N SER A 9 -112.53 11.16 129.45
CA SER A 9 -111.29 10.39 129.40
C SER A 9 -110.92 9.95 127.98
N VAL A 10 -111.90 9.58 127.16
CA VAL A 10 -111.69 9.26 125.73
C VAL A 10 -111.29 10.51 124.95
N LEU A 11 -111.95 11.65 125.16
CA LEU A 11 -111.57 12.92 124.53
C LEU A 11 -110.19 13.40 124.99
N GLY A 12 -109.87 13.25 126.28
CA GLY A 12 -108.55 13.57 126.83
C GLY A 12 -107.45 12.69 126.25
N GLY A 13 -107.70 11.38 126.10
CA GLY A 13 -106.78 10.44 125.45
C GLY A 13 -106.58 10.73 123.96
N ALA A 14 -107.65 11.05 123.23
CA ALA A 14 -107.57 11.42 121.82
C ALA A 14 -106.83 12.75 121.62
N ALA A 15 -107.07 13.75 122.47
CA ALA A 15 -106.35 15.02 122.43
C ALA A 15 -104.86 14.84 122.78
N ALA A 16 -104.55 14.05 123.82
CA ALA A 16 -103.17 13.72 124.17
C ALA A 16 -102.46 12.95 123.05
N GLY A 17 -103.13 11.96 122.43
CA GLY A 17 -102.61 11.22 121.29
C GLY A 17 -102.37 12.10 120.06
N ALA A 18 -103.27 13.04 119.76
CA ALA A 18 -103.10 14.00 118.67
C ALA A 18 -101.93 14.96 118.91
N ILE A 19 -101.76 15.44 120.15
CA ILE A 19 -100.61 16.27 120.55
C ILE A 19 -99.31 15.49 120.40
N VAL A 20 -99.24 14.25 120.89
CA VAL A 20 -98.06 13.38 120.75
C VAL A 20 -97.76 13.10 119.28
N ALA A 21 -98.77 12.81 118.46
CA ALA A 21 -98.59 12.58 117.03
C ALA A 21 -98.10 13.84 116.28
N LEU A 22 -98.60 15.03 116.62
CA LEU A 22 -98.13 16.29 116.05
C LEU A 22 -96.69 16.63 116.48
N VAL A 23 -96.32 16.34 117.73
CA VAL A 23 -94.95 16.51 118.23
C VAL A 23 -94.01 15.55 117.51
N ILE A 24 -94.35 14.25 117.42
CA ILE A 24 -93.55 13.25 116.69
C ILE A 24 -93.43 13.61 115.21
N ARG A 25 -94.51 14.06 114.57
CA ARG A 25 -94.48 14.48 113.16
C ARG A 25 -93.61 15.72 112.96
N ASN A 26 -93.75 16.74 113.80
CA ASN A 26 -92.92 17.95 113.71
C ASN A 26 -91.44 17.68 114.01
N THR A 27 -91.11 16.77 114.93
CA THR A 27 -89.71 16.40 115.20
C THR A 27 -89.14 15.50 114.10
N SER A 28 -89.93 14.57 113.56
CA SER A 28 -89.54 13.70 112.44
C SER A 28 -89.35 14.49 111.15
N ASP A 29 -90.24 15.44 110.84
CA ASP A 29 -90.13 16.30 109.66
C ASP A 29 -88.93 17.24 109.79
N LYS A 30 -88.67 17.80 110.98
CA LYS A 30 -87.43 18.55 111.27
C LYS A 30 -86.18 17.70 111.11
N SER A 31 -86.19 16.47 111.62
CA SER A 31 -85.06 15.54 111.49
C SER A 31 -84.82 15.14 110.04
N ARG A 32 -85.87 14.88 109.26
CA ARG A 32 -85.78 14.59 107.81
C ARG A 32 -85.30 15.79 107.00
N LEU A 33 -85.76 17.00 107.33
CA LEU A 33 -85.26 18.25 106.74
C LEU A 33 -83.78 18.46 107.07
N GLN A 34 -83.37 18.17 108.31
CA GLN A 34 -81.98 18.27 108.72
C GLN A 34 -81.10 17.22 108.04
N SER A 35 -81.56 15.96 107.91
CA SER A 35 -80.82 14.93 107.19
C SER A 35 -80.72 15.24 105.70
N ALA A 36 -81.79 15.75 105.08
CA ALA A 36 -81.76 16.19 103.67
C ALA A 36 -80.82 17.39 103.46
N ARG A 37 -80.78 18.33 104.41
CA ARG A 37 -79.81 19.45 104.38
C ARG A 37 -78.38 18.97 104.53
N ASN A 38 -78.11 18.09 105.48
CA ASN A 38 -76.76 17.51 105.68
C ASN A 38 -76.32 16.70 104.44
N GLN A 39 -77.23 15.94 103.83
CA GLN A 39 -76.95 15.22 102.58
C GLN A 39 -76.68 16.18 101.43
N ALA A 40 -77.48 17.24 101.28
CA ALA A 40 -77.24 18.25 100.25
C ALA A 40 -75.89 18.97 100.46
N GLU A 41 -75.55 19.32 101.70
CA GLU A 41 -74.27 19.93 102.05
C GLU A 41 -73.10 18.98 101.77
N GLN A 42 -73.24 17.70 102.13
CA GLN A 42 -72.23 16.68 101.84
C GLN A 42 -72.06 16.43 100.33
N ILE A 43 -73.15 16.45 99.55
CA ILE A 43 -73.09 16.32 98.08
C ILE A 43 -72.37 17.53 97.47
N VAL A 44 -72.66 18.75 97.94
CA VAL A 44 -71.98 19.95 97.45
C VAL A 44 -70.50 19.95 97.83
N GLU A 45 -70.17 19.53 99.06
CA GLU A 45 -68.77 19.44 99.51
C GLU A 45 -67.98 18.37 98.73
N THR A 46 -68.57 17.20 98.52
CA THR A 46 -67.94 16.11 97.74
C THR A 46 -67.80 16.49 96.28
N ALA A 47 -68.83 17.06 95.65
CA ALA A 47 -68.74 17.59 94.29
C ALA A 47 -67.69 18.70 94.16
N GLY A 48 -67.55 19.56 95.17
CA GLY A 48 -66.50 20.59 95.22
C GLY A 48 -65.09 19.99 95.26
N LYS A 49 -64.87 18.99 96.12
CA LYS A 49 -63.61 18.26 96.22
C LYS A 49 -63.27 17.48 94.95
N GLU A 50 -64.25 16.81 94.35
CA GLU A 50 -64.08 16.09 93.08
C GLU A 50 -63.78 17.04 91.92
N ALA A 51 -64.46 18.19 91.85
CA ALA A 51 -64.17 19.21 90.84
C ALA A 51 -62.77 19.82 91.02
N GLU A 52 -62.33 20.06 92.25
CA GLU A 52 -60.97 20.56 92.53
C GLU A 52 -59.91 19.51 92.16
N ASN A 53 -60.14 18.24 92.51
CA ASN A 53 -59.25 17.14 92.15
C ASN A 53 -59.18 16.94 90.63
N SER A 54 -60.32 16.92 89.94
CA SER A 54 -60.39 16.81 88.48
C SER A 54 -59.69 17.99 87.79
N LYS A 55 -59.88 19.21 88.28
CA LYS A 55 -59.16 20.39 87.79
C LYS A 55 -57.65 20.25 87.99
N ARG A 56 -57.22 19.76 89.15
CA ARG A 56 -55.80 19.56 89.47
C ARG A 56 -55.18 18.48 88.59
N GLU A 57 -55.89 17.38 88.37
CA GLU A 57 -55.47 16.29 87.49
C GLU A 57 -55.35 16.77 86.04
N ALA A 58 -56.37 17.45 85.51
CA ALA A 58 -56.33 18.02 84.17
C ALA A 58 -55.19 19.05 83.99
N LEU A 59 -54.90 19.84 85.02
CA LEU A 59 -53.76 20.77 85.01
C LEU A 59 -52.40 20.07 85.07
N LEU A 60 -52.30 18.93 85.76
CA LEU A 60 -51.08 18.12 85.81
C LEU A 60 -50.86 17.42 84.47
N GLU A 61 -51.89 16.80 83.90
CA GLU A 61 -51.84 16.17 82.58
C GLU A 61 -51.46 17.18 81.49
N ALA A 62 -52.10 18.35 81.47
CA ALA A 62 -51.73 19.42 80.53
C ALA A 62 -50.29 19.92 80.71
N ARG A 63 -49.77 19.93 81.95
CA ARG A 63 -48.36 20.28 82.22
C ARG A 63 -47.41 19.19 81.73
N ASP A 64 -47.73 17.93 81.96
CA ASP A 64 -46.92 16.79 81.55
C ASP A 64 -46.88 16.69 80.02
N GLU A 65 -48.02 16.88 79.34
CA GLU A 65 -48.08 16.98 77.88
C GLU A 65 -47.27 18.16 77.35
N ALA A 66 -47.39 19.34 77.97
CA ALA A 66 -46.62 20.52 77.57
C ALA A 66 -45.11 20.31 77.75
N LEU A 67 -44.70 19.65 78.84
CA LEU A 67 -43.30 19.30 79.09
C LEU A 67 -42.79 18.25 78.09
N ALA A 68 -43.58 17.22 77.81
CA ALA A 68 -43.22 16.20 76.83
C ALA A 68 -43.11 16.79 75.41
N ALA A 69 -44.06 17.64 75.02
CA ALA A 69 -44.01 18.37 73.75
C ALA A 69 -42.79 19.29 73.66
N LYS A 70 -42.47 20.00 74.76
CA LYS A 70 -41.28 20.85 74.83
C LYS A 70 -40.00 20.03 74.67
N GLN A 71 -39.84 18.93 75.40
CA GLN A 71 -38.67 18.06 75.32
C GLN A 71 -38.51 17.45 73.93
N LYS A 72 -39.61 17.01 73.31
CA LYS A 72 -39.60 16.50 71.93
C LYS A 72 -39.14 17.58 70.95
N ASN A 73 -39.68 18.79 71.07
CA ASN A 73 -39.30 19.91 70.20
C ASN A 73 -37.83 20.32 70.40
N GLU A 74 -37.34 20.33 71.64
CA GLU A 74 -35.93 20.61 71.94
C GLU A 74 -35.01 19.54 71.33
N ALA A 75 -35.34 18.25 71.47
CA ALA A 75 -34.58 17.16 70.87
C ALA A 75 -34.61 17.20 69.33
N GLU A 76 -35.75 17.53 68.71
CA GLU A 76 -35.84 17.70 67.26
C GLU A 76 -35.05 18.93 66.78
N ALA A 77 -35.09 20.03 67.53
CA ALA A 77 -34.32 21.23 67.22
C ALA A 77 -32.81 20.98 67.32
N GLU A 78 -32.35 20.24 68.34
CA GLU A 78 -30.95 19.86 68.51
C GLU A 78 -30.47 18.97 67.36
N LYS A 79 -31.26 17.95 66.97
CA LYS A 79 -30.95 17.10 65.80
C LYS A 79 -30.83 17.91 64.52
N ARG A 80 -31.80 18.80 64.25
CA ARG A 80 -31.75 19.69 63.08
C ARG A 80 -30.54 20.61 63.13
N PHE A 81 -30.18 21.13 64.30
CA PHE A 81 -29.00 21.97 64.46
C PHE A 81 -27.71 21.21 64.16
N GLU A 82 -27.59 19.96 64.63
CA GLU A 82 -26.44 19.12 64.28
C GLU A 82 -26.37 18.78 62.79
N GLU A 83 -27.51 18.48 62.14
CA GLU A 83 -27.59 18.23 60.70
C GLU A 83 -27.17 19.46 59.90
N ILE A 84 -27.69 20.63 60.23
CA ILE A 84 -27.31 21.90 59.61
C ILE A 84 -25.81 22.13 59.77
N ARG A 85 -25.27 21.96 60.98
CA ARG A 85 -23.83 22.16 61.24
C ARG A 85 -22.95 21.18 60.44
N ARG A 86 -23.39 19.93 60.27
CA ARG A 86 -22.67 18.95 59.43
C ARG A 86 -22.69 19.37 57.97
N GLU A 87 -23.82 19.82 57.47
CA GLU A 87 -23.93 20.27 56.08
C GLU A 87 -23.17 21.57 55.83
N GLU A 88 -23.21 22.54 56.74
CA GLU A 88 -22.39 23.76 56.66
C GLU A 88 -20.90 23.42 56.58
N LYS A 89 -20.44 22.47 57.39
CA LYS A 89 -19.05 22.01 57.33
C LYS A 89 -18.72 21.38 55.98
N ARG A 90 -19.60 20.53 55.45
CA ARG A 90 -19.42 19.89 54.14
C ARG A 90 -19.40 20.91 53.02
N VAL A 91 -20.30 21.90 53.05
CA VAL A 91 -20.34 23.00 52.08
C VAL A 91 -19.06 23.82 52.14
N SER A 92 -18.60 24.18 53.35
CA SER A 92 -17.34 24.93 53.52
C SER A 92 -16.12 24.16 52.99
N GLU A 93 -16.04 22.85 53.23
CA GLU A 93 -14.97 22.00 52.68
C GLU A 93 -15.01 21.93 51.14
N LEU A 94 -16.21 21.86 50.55
CA LEU A 94 -16.41 21.89 49.10
C LEU A 94 -16.05 23.25 48.50
N GLU A 95 -16.40 24.36 49.16
CA GLU A 95 -16.04 25.72 48.74
C GLU A 95 -14.52 25.90 48.71
N ILE A 96 -13.81 25.53 49.78
CA ILE A 96 -12.34 25.59 49.84
C ILE A 96 -11.72 24.74 48.71
N THR A 97 -12.28 23.57 48.45
CA THR A 97 -11.79 22.69 47.38
C THR A 97 -12.04 23.30 46.00
N ALA A 98 -13.23 23.86 45.77
CA ALA A 98 -13.57 24.54 44.53
C ALA A 98 -12.68 25.77 44.29
N GLU A 99 -12.43 26.59 45.31
CA GLU A 99 -11.52 27.74 45.23
C GLU A 99 -10.10 27.33 44.84
N ARG A 100 -9.57 26.26 45.46
CA ARG A 100 -8.25 25.70 45.08
C ARG A 100 -8.22 25.22 43.63
N HIS A 101 -9.29 24.60 43.14
CA HIS A 101 -9.40 24.20 41.74
C HIS A 101 -9.44 25.39 40.80
N VAL A 102 -10.20 26.44 41.13
CA VAL A 102 -10.25 27.69 40.37
C VAL A 102 -8.87 28.34 40.29
N GLU A 103 -8.15 28.44 41.40
CA GLU A 103 -6.83 29.07 41.42
C GLU A 103 -5.81 28.27 40.62
N ARG A 104 -5.82 26.93 40.73
CA ARG A 104 -4.98 26.05 39.90
C ARG A 104 -5.30 26.20 38.41
N SER A 105 -6.57 26.31 38.05
CA SER A 105 -6.98 26.54 36.66
C SER A 105 -6.51 27.89 36.14
N LYS A 106 -6.64 28.96 36.94
CA LYS A 106 -6.12 30.30 36.59
C LYS A 106 -4.60 30.29 36.42
N GLN A 107 -3.87 29.60 37.29
CA GLN A 107 -2.42 29.47 37.14
C GLN A 107 -2.04 28.78 35.83
N ARG A 108 -2.69 27.65 35.50
CA ARG A 108 -2.47 26.94 34.24
C ARG A 108 -2.82 27.81 33.03
N GLU A 109 -3.89 28.58 33.09
CA GLU A 109 -4.27 29.50 32.01
C GLU A 109 -3.19 30.56 31.78
N ARG A 110 -2.61 31.12 32.85
CA ARG A 110 -1.49 32.07 32.75
C ARG A 110 -0.26 31.42 32.14
N GLU A 111 0.12 30.23 32.59
CA GLU A 111 1.25 29.47 32.05
C GLU A 111 1.07 29.16 30.55
N LEU A 112 -0.15 28.76 30.15
CA LEU A 112 -0.48 28.51 28.74
C LEU A 112 -0.41 29.79 27.90
N LYS A 113 -0.93 30.92 28.40
CA LYS A 113 -0.83 32.22 27.70
C LYS A 113 0.62 32.67 27.51
N GLU A 114 1.47 32.48 28.52
CA GLU A 114 2.90 32.79 28.38
C GLU A 114 3.61 31.86 27.40
N ARG A 115 3.29 30.55 27.41
CA ARG A 115 3.80 29.62 26.39
C ARG A 115 3.34 29.98 24.98
N ASP A 116 2.06 30.35 24.79
CA ASP A 116 1.53 30.77 23.49
C ASP A 116 2.25 32.03 22.98
N ARG A 117 2.51 33.00 23.87
CA ARG A 117 3.30 34.20 23.53
C ARG A 117 4.73 33.85 23.10
N VAL A 118 5.40 32.94 23.81
CA VAL A 118 6.74 32.48 23.44
C VAL A 118 6.73 31.77 22.09
N LEU A 119 5.78 30.86 21.86
CA LEU A 119 5.65 30.13 20.61
C LEU A 119 5.39 31.07 19.43
N ARG A 120 4.48 32.05 19.57
CA ARG A 120 4.23 33.06 18.52
C ARG A 120 5.46 33.90 18.19
N ARG A 121 6.29 34.23 19.20
CA ARG A 121 7.57 34.92 18.97
C ARG A 121 8.56 34.04 18.20
N GLN A 122 8.65 32.76 18.57
CA GLN A 122 9.52 31.80 17.89
C GLN A 122 9.06 31.57 16.45
N GLU A 123 7.77 31.36 16.23
CA GLU A 123 7.15 31.23 14.91
C GLU A 123 7.49 32.44 14.04
N LYS A 124 7.25 33.66 14.54
CA LYS A 124 7.62 34.88 13.81
C LYS A 124 9.12 34.93 13.49
N THR A 125 9.98 34.55 14.42
CA THR A 125 11.44 34.53 14.21
C THR A 125 11.84 33.52 13.15
N VAL A 126 11.20 32.35 13.13
CA VAL A 126 11.43 31.31 12.13
C VAL A 126 10.99 31.82 10.76
N THR A 127 9.77 32.36 10.64
CA THR A 127 9.27 32.91 9.38
C THR A 127 10.18 34.01 8.83
N THR A 128 10.65 34.95 9.66
CA THR A 128 11.58 35.99 9.19
C THR A 128 12.91 35.40 8.72
N LYS A 129 13.41 34.35 9.38
CA LYS A 129 14.64 33.68 8.96
C LYS A 129 14.47 32.88 7.67
N GLU A 130 13.30 32.28 7.46
CA GLU A 130 12.97 31.60 6.20
C GLU A 130 12.94 32.61 5.05
N GLU A 131 12.29 33.77 5.24
CA GLU A 131 12.27 34.86 4.26
C GLU A 131 13.69 35.40 3.95
N GLU A 132 14.52 35.61 4.98
CA GLU A 132 15.92 36.02 4.82
C GLU A 132 16.75 34.96 4.08
N LEU A 133 16.54 33.68 4.38
CA LEU A 133 17.25 32.57 3.75
C LEU A 133 16.89 32.48 2.27
N ASP A 134 15.60 32.57 1.94
CA ASP A 134 15.11 32.53 0.57
C ASP A 134 15.65 33.71 -0.25
N ALA A 135 15.69 34.91 0.34
CA ALA A 135 16.31 36.07 -0.27
C ALA A 135 17.82 35.86 -0.54
N LEU A 136 18.55 35.31 0.44
CA LEU A 136 19.98 35.02 0.31
C LEU A 136 20.26 33.94 -0.75
N ILE A 137 19.40 32.92 -0.84
CA ILE A 137 19.48 31.88 -1.88
C ILE A 137 19.29 32.51 -3.26
N ALA A 138 18.29 33.38 -3.41
CA ALA A 138 18.04 34.09 -4.67
C ALA A 138 19.22 35.00 -5.05
N GLU A 139 19.76 35.78 -4.11
CA GLU A 139 20.93 36.64 -4.33
C GLU A 139 22.16 35.82 -4.73
N ARG A 140 22.40 34.69 -4.04
CA ARG A 140 23.51 33.79 -4.36
C ARG A 140 23.36 33.17 -5.75
N GLN A 141 22.15 32.77 -6.13
CA GLN A 141 21.88 32.27 -7.48
C GLN A 141 22.18 33.34 -8.53
N GLU A 142 21.75 34.59 -8.30
CA GLU A 142 22.04 35.70 -9.20
C GLU A 142 23.54 35.98 -9.31
N MET A 143 24.27 36.02 -8.19
CA MET A 143 25.72 36.20 -8.20
C MET A 143 26.44 35.07 -8.93
N LEU A 144 26.04 33.81 -8.73
CA LEU A 144 26.61 32.67 -9.44
C LEU A 144 26.36 32.76 -10.95
N GLN A 145 25.16 33.18 -11.36
CA GLN A 145 24.85 33.44 -12.78
C GLN A 145 25.73 34.54 -13.37
N ARG A 146 25.96 35.63 -12.63
CA ARG A 146 26.85 36.73 -13.06
C ARG A 146 28.31 36.27 -13.15
N LEU A 147 28.82 35.57 -12.13
CA LEU A 147 30.21 35.07 -12.06
C LEU A 147 30.52 34.00 -13.10
N ALA A 148 29.55 33.12 -13.40
CA ALA A 148 29.69 32.11 -14.44
C ALA A 148 29.74 32.72 -15.85
N GLY A 149 29.43 34.01 -16.01
CA GLY A 149 29.36 34.70 -17.31
C GLY A 149 28.30 34.12 -18.25
N LYS A 150 27.49 33.18 -17.76
CA LYS A 150 26.45 32.46 -18.48
C LYS A 150 25.21 32.42 -17.60
N THR A 151 24.10 32.92 -18.12
CA THR A 151 22.78 32.75 -17.51
C THR A 151 22.43 31.26 -17.43
N ALA A 152 21.55 30.86 -16.51
CA ALA A 152 21.11 29.46 -16.39
C ALA A 152 20.58 28.89 -17.74
N ALA A 153 19.98 29.75 -18.57
CA ALA A 153 19.56 29.41 -19.92
C ALA A 153 20.74 29.08 -20.85
N GLN A 154 21.83 29.86 -20.80
CA GLN A 154 23.03 29.63 -21.61
C GLN A 154 23.80 28.37 -21.18
N ALA A 155 23.83 28.07 -19.88
CA ALA A 155 24.42 26.83 -19.37
C ALA A 155 23.60 25.60 -19.81
N LEU A 156 22.27 25.72 -19.86
CA LEU A 156 21.38 24.68 -20.37
C LEU A 156 21.59 24.45 -21.87
N GLU A 157 21.75 25.52 -22.65
CA GLU A 157 21.98 25.46 -24.10
C GLU A 157 23.32 24.81 -24.46
N GLU A 158 24.40 25.14 -23.73
CA GLU A 158 25.71 24.51 -23.91
C GLU A 158 25.71 23.02 -23.51
N LEU A 159 25.00 22.66 -22.43
CA LEU A 159 24.83 21.27 -22.04
C LEU A 159 24.06 20.48 -23.10
N GLN A 160 22.99 21.06 -23.66
CA GLN A 160 22.25 20.44 -24.75
C GLN A 160 23.13 20.25 -26.00
N SER A 161 23.90 21.26 -26.40
CA SER A 161 24.83 21.15 -27.53
C SER A 161 25.86 20.03 -27.31
N THR A 162 26.45 19.96 -26.12
CA THR A 162 27.47 18.95 -25.79
C THR A 162 26.89 17.54 -25.81
N LEU A 163 25.66 17.35 -25.34
CA LEU A 163 24.96 16.05 -25.39
C LEU A 163 24.66 15.63 -26.84
N VAL A 164 24.25 16.57 -27.69
CA VAL A 164 24.01 16.31 -29.12
C VAL A 164 25.31 15.92 -29.84
N ASP A 165 26.41 16.63 -29.57
CA ASP A 165 27.70 16.33 -30.20
C ASP A 165 28.26 14.98 -29.75
N LYS A 166 28.10 14.63 -28.47
CA LYS A 166 28.48 13.31 -27.95
C LYS A 166 27.64 12.19 -28.58
N ALA A 167 26.32 12.37 -28.68
CA ALA A 167 25.45 11.40 -29.33
C ALA A 167 25.81 11.18 -30.81
N ARG A 168 26.22 12.25 -31.51
CA ARG A 168 26.72 12.16 -32.90
C ARG A 168 28.03 11.38 -33.00
N ALA A 169 28.97 11.63 -32.09
CA ALA A 169 30.25 10.92 -32.06
C ALA A 169 30.09 9.41 -31.77
N ASP A 170 29.24 9.07 -30.80
CA ASP A 170 28.94 7.67 -30.45
C ASP A 170 28.24 6.97 -31.63
N SER A 171 27.28 7.64 -32.27
CA SER A 171 26.60 7.12 -33.46
C SER A 171 27.55 6.92 -34.64
N ALA A 172 28.51 7.82 -34.87
CA ALA A 172 29.50 7.70 -35.94
C ALA A 172 30.42 6.49 -35.73
N THR A 173 30.77 6.22 -34.47
CA THR A 173 31.57 5.04 -34.11
C THR A 173 30.79 3.75 -34.38
N MET A 174 29.53 3.70 -33.94
CA MET A 174 28.65 2.56 -34.21
C MET A 174 28.43 2.31 -35.70
N VAL A 175 28.24 3.36 -36.51
CA VAL A 175 28.12 3.24 -37.97
C VAL A 175 29.40 2.70 -38.59
N LYS A 176 30.57 3.15 -38.14
CA LYS A 176 31.85 2.63 -38.62
C LYS A 176 32.01 1.14 -38.30
N ASP A 177 31.71 0.73 -37.07
CA ASP A 177 31.83 -0.67 -36.65
C ASP A 177 30.90 -1.58 -37.48
N ILE A 178 29.65 -1.15 -37.71
CA ILE A 178 28.70 -1.87 -38.59
C ILE A 178 29.25 -2.00 -40.02
N LEU A 179 29.85 -0.94 -40.57
CA LEU A 179 30.42 -0.98 -41.92
C LEU A 179 31.65 -1.89 -42.00
N ASP A 180 32.50 -1.89 -40.97
CA ASP A 180 33.68 -2.75 -40.92
C ASP A 180 33.26 -4.23 -40.77
N GLU A 181 32.28 -4.56 -39.93
CA GLU A 181 31.71 -5.90 -39.82
C GLU A 181 31.05 -6.37 -41.13
N ALA A 182 30.28 -5.50 -41.79
CA ALA A 182 29.67 -5.80 -43.07
C ALA A 182 30.73 -6.10 -44.16
N ARG A 183 31.84 -5.35 -44.16
CA ARG A 183 32.97 -5.59 -45.08
C ARG A 183 33.68 -6.91 -44.79
N GLU A 184 33.93 -7.24 -43.53
CA GLU A 184 34.54 -8.51 -43.15
C GLU A 184 33.67 -9.70 -43.53
N SER A 185 32.37 -9.61 -43.27
CA SER A 185 31.40 -10.64 -43.64
C SER A 185 31.36 -10.85 -45.16
N ALA A 186 31.23 -9.77 -45.92
CA ALA A 186 31.23 -9.82 -47.39
C ALA A 186 32.52 -10.43 -47.96
N ASN A 187 33.69 -10.11 -47.38
CA ASN A 187 34.96 -10.68 -47.81
C ASN A 187 35.06 -12.18 -47.49
N ARG A 188 34.51 -12.63 -46.36
CA ARG A 188 34.45 -14.05 -45.99
C ARG A 188 33.59 -14.83 -46.98
N GLU A 189 32.39 -14.33 -47.25
CA GLU A 189 31.44 -14.94 -48.18
C GLU A 189 31.99 -14.99 -49.61
N ALA A 190 32.64 -13.91 -50.06
CA ALA A 190 33.29 -13.87 -51.38
C ALA A 190 34.38 -14.95 -51.52
N LYS A 191 35.21 -15.16 -50.47
CA LYS A 191 36.24 -16.20 -50.48
C LYS A 191 35.62 -17.60 -50.57
N GLU A 192 34.59 -17.89 -49.79
CA GLU A 192 33.88 -19.18 -49.86
C GLU A 192 33.31 -19.44 -51.26
N LEU A 193 32.74 -18.42 -51.90
CA LEU A 193 32.16 -18.51 -53.23
C LEU A 193 33.23 -18.83 -54.29
N ILE A 194 34.41 -18.20 -54.20
CA ILE A 194 35.55 -18.49 -55.07
C ILE A 194 36.06 -19.92 -54.87
N VAL A 195 36.22 -20.37 -53.62
CA VAL A 195 36.68 -21.74 -53.33
C VAL A 195 35.72 -22.76 -53.92
N ASN A 196 34.41 -22.58 -53.75
CA ASN A 196 33.39 -23.47 -54.32
C ASN A 196 33.42 -23.50 -55.86
N ALA A 197 33.68 -22.36 -56.52
CA ALA A 197 33.82 -22.28 -57.97
C ALA A 197 35.05 -23.05 -58.48
N ILE A 198 36.18 -22.96 -57.78
CA ILE A 198 37.41 -23.70 -58.09
C ILE A 198 37.15 -25.21 -57.97
N TYR A 199 36.55 -25.66 -56.88
CA TYR A 199 36.25 -27.09 -56.66
C TYR A 199 35.35 -27.68 -57.76
N ARG A 200 34.36 -26.93 -58.26
CA ARG A 200 33.51 -27.39 -59.37
C ARG A 200 34.24 -27.45 -60.71
N SER A 201 35.22 -26.58 -60.95
CA SER A 201 35.89 -26.46 -62.25
C SER A 201 37.01 -27.49 -62.46
N ALA A 202 37.62 -28.02 -61.40
CA ALA A 202 38.76 -28.93 -61.50
C ALA A 202 38.40 -30.37 -61.94
N ALA A 203 37.12 -30.77 -61.84
CA ALA A 203 36.69 -32.14 -62.16
C ALA A 203 36.48 -32.40 -63.67
N GLU A 204 36.37 -31.37 -64.50
CA GLU A 204 36.00 -31.52 -65.93
C GLU A 204 37.19 -31.48 -66.92
N HIS A 205 38.41 -31.08 -66.53
CA HIS A 205 39.48 -30.72 -67.49
C HIS A 205 40.57 -31.79 -67.77
N THR A 206 40.51 -33.00 -67.22
CA THR A 206 41.61 -34.00 -67.33
C THR A 206 41.43 -35.09 -68.40
N ALA A 207 40.33 -35.13 -69.16
CA ALA A 207 40.06 -36.19 -70.14
C ALA A 207 40.21 -35.80 -71.63
N GLU A 208 40.34 -34.52 -71.99
CA GLU A 208 40.26 -34.07 -73.40
C GLU A 208 41.62 -33.86 -74.12
N VAL A 209 42.76 -33.96 -73.43
CA VAL A 209 44.04 -33.39 -73.93
C VAL A 209 44.99 -34.37 -74.64
N THR A 210 44.78 -35.69 -74.65
CA THR A 210 45.86 -36.65 -75.03
C THR A 210 45.76 -37.44 -76.34
N VAL A 211 44.60 -37.56 -76.99
CA VAL A 211 44.46 -38.34 -78.26
C VAL A 211 43.57 -37.65 -79.28
N TYR A 212 43.84 -37.84 -80.59
CA TYR A 212 43.00 -37.33 -81.69
C TYR A 212 42.90 -38.34 -82.84
N ALA A 213 41.68 -38.67 -83.28
CA ALA A 213 41.44 -39.62 -84.36
C ALA A 213 41.20 -38.89 -85.69
N ILE A 214 41.88 -39.32 -86.76
CA ILE A 214 41.79 -38.76 -88.12
C ILE A 214 41.16 -39.79 -89.04
N SER A 215 40.10 -39.40 -89.74
CA SER A 215 39.43 -40.21 -90.75
C SER A 215 40.12 -40.07 -92.10
N LEU A 216 40.39 -41.20 -92.75
CA LEU A 216 41.05 -41.33 -94.05
C LEU A 216 40.01 -41.63 -95.13
N PRO A 217 40.20 -41.14 -96.37
CA PRO A 217 39.23 -41.32 -97.45
C PRO A 217 39.16 -42.76 -98.01
N ASN A 218 40.18 -43.60 -97.78
CA ASN A 218 40.20 -45.03 -98.09
C ASN A 218 41.41 -45.72 -97.43
N ASP A 219 41.37 -47.05 -97.34
CA ASP A 219 42.46 -47.85 -96.79
C ASP A 219 43.73 -47.90 -97.68
N GLU A 220 43.64 -47.50 -98.96
CA GLU A 220 44.82 -47.38 -99.82
C GLU A 220 45.75 -46.27 -99.30
N ILE A 221 45.19 -45.14 -98.87
CA ILE A 221 45.93 -44.06 -98.21
C ILE A 221 46.50 -44.52 -96.87
N LYS A 222 45.74 -45.30 -96.09
CA LYS A 222 46.24 -45.92 -94.84
C LYS A 222 47.50 -46.76 -95.10
N GLY A 223 47.48 -47.59 -96.14
CA GLY A 223 48.64 -48.37 -96.59
C GLY A 223 49.84 -47.51 -97.01
N ARG A 224 49.60 -46.35 -97.66
CA ARG A 224 50.67 -45.40 -98.02
C ARG A 224 51.23 -44.64 -96.81
N ILE A 225 50.40 -44.32 -95.80
CA ILE A 225 50.85 -43.71 -94.53
C ILE A 225 51.81 -44.65 -93.81
N ILE A 226 51.52 -45.95 -93.79
CA ILE A 226 52.42 -46.96 -93.21
C ILE A 226 53.69 -47.08 -94.07
N GLY A 227 53.53 -47.26 -95.38
CA GLY A 227 54.63 -47.48 -96.33
C GLY A 227 55.23 -48.90 -96.22
N ARG A 228 55.99 -49.32 -97.24
CA ARG A 228 56.66 -50.65 -97.23
C ARG A 228 57.61 -50.74 -96.03
N GLU A 229 57.34 -51.67 -95.12
CA GLU A 229 58.03 -51.89 -93.83
C GLU A 229 57.89 -50.75 -92.79
N GLY A 230 56.81 -49.96 -92.85
CA GLY A 230 56.56 -48.89 -91.87
C GLY A 230 57.47 -47.68 -92.04
N ARG A 231 58.14 -47.54 -93.19
CA ARG A 231 59.13 -46.47 -93.42
C ARG A 231 58.52 -45.07 -93.42
N ASN A 232 57.26 -44.93 -93.83
CA ASN A 232 56.61 -43.63 -93.90
C ASN A 232 56.07 -43.21 -92.53
N ILE A 233 55.42 -44.11 -91.79
CA ILE A 233 54.90 -43.82 -90.45
C ILE A 233 56.03 -43.43 -89.50
N ARG A 234 57.14 -44.17 -89.50
CA ARG A 234 58.32 -43.83 -88.68
C ARG A 234 58.95 -42.50 -89.06
N ALA A 235 58.98 -42.14 -90.34
CA ALA A 235 59.47 -40.84 -90.77
C ALA A 235 58.55 -39.70 -90.28
N LEU A 236 57.23 -39.93 -90.28
CA LEU A 236 56.26 -38.95 -89.78
C LEU A 236 56.35 -38.79 -88.26
N GLU A 237 56.43 -39.89 -87.53
CA GLU A 237 56.62 -39.91 -86.07
C GLU A 237 57.94 -39.21 -85.70
N ALA A 238 59.04 -39.50 -86.40
CA ALA A 238 60.33 -38.87 -86.15
C ALA A 238 60.33 -37.36 -86.47
N ALA A 239 59.68 -36.94 -87.55
CA ALA A 239 59.65 -35.53 -87.95
C ALA A 239 58.73 -34.69 -87.06
N THR A 240 57.59 -35.22 -86.64
CA THR A 240 56.58 -34.47 -85.86
C THR A 240 56.68 -34.70 -84.35
N GLY A 241 57.33 -35.78 -83.91
CA GLY A 241 57.44 -36.16 -82.50
C GLY A 241 56.11 -36.62 -81.89
N VAL A 242 55.19 -37.14 -82.70
CA VAL A 242 53.93 -37.76 -82.26
C VAL A 242 53.98 -39.27 -82.48
N ASP A 243 53.16 -40.02 -81.75
CA ASP A 243 52.96 -41.45 -81.99
C ASP A 243 51.71 -41.66 -82.85
N ILE A 244 51.83 -42.46 -83.90
CA ILE A 244 50.72 -42.73 -84.81
C ILE A 244 50.27 -44.17 -84.63
N ILE A 245 49.09 -44.33 -84.05
CA ILE A 245 48.51 -45.63 -83.77
C ILE A 245 47.60 -46.01 -84.94
N VAL A 246 47.97 -47.11 -85.60
CA VAL A 246 47.20 -47.72 -86.67
C VAL A 246 46.63 -49.04 -86.15
N ASP A 247 45.32 -49.10 -85.97
CA ASP A 247 44.59 -50.27 -85.48
C ASP A 247 43.70 -50.88 -86.59
N ASP A 248 43.03 -51.99 -86.29
CA ASP A 248 42.13 -52.75 -87.20
C ASP A 248 40.87 -51.97 -87.62
N THR A 249 40.69 -50.74 -87.14
CA THR A 249 39.58 -49.86 -87.56
C THR A 249 39.81 -49.37 -88.99
N PRO A 250 38.94 -49.69 -89.97
CA PRO A 250 39.11 -49.25 -91.35
C PRO A 250 39.04 -47.72 -91.43
N GLU A 251 39.77 -47.13 -92.38
CA GLU A 251 39.68 -45.71 -92.71
C GLU A 251 39.98 -44.73 -91.56
N THR A 252 40.67 -45.17 -90.50
CA THR A 252 41.02 -44.29 -89.36
C THR A 252 42.44 -44.54 -88.87
N VAL A 253 43.12 -43.46 -88.49
CA VAL A 253 44.44 -43.45 -87.83
C VAL A 253 44.40 -42.49 -86.66
N VAL A 254 45.01 -42.86 -85.53
CA VAL A 254 45.00 -42.06 -84.30
C VAL A 254 46.37 -41.41 -84.09
N VAL A 255 46.38 -40.11 -83.87
CA VAL A 255 47.57 -39.35 -83.47
C VAL A 255 47.53 -39.17 -81.96
N SER A 256 48.56 -39.66 -81.28
CA SER A 256 48.72 -39.58 -79.83
C SER A 256 49.97 -38.78 -79.48
N CYS A 257 49.82 -37.78 -78.62
CA CYS A 257 50.94 -37.02 -78.07
C CYS A 257 50.51 -36.30 -76.79
N PHE A 258 51.41 -36.23 -75.81
CA PHE A 258 51.17 -35.53 -74.53
C PHE A 258 51.28 -34.00 -74.66
N ASP A 259 51.95 -33.52 -75.70
CA ASP A 259 52.07 -32.09 -76.01
C ASP A 259 50.96 -31.67 -77.00
N PRO A 260 50.01 -30.79 -76.60
CA PRO A 260 48.90 -30.38 -77.44
C PRO A 260 49.34 -29.67 -78.71
N VAL A 261 50.49 -28.99 -78.70
CA VAL A 261 51.04 -28.29 -79.87
C VAL A 261 51.55 -29.29 -80.90
N ARG A 262 52.30 -30.31 -80.45
CA ARG A 262 52.81 -31.37 -81.33
C ARG A 262 51.69 -32.25 -81.88
N ARG A 263 50.68 -32.56 -81.07
CA ARG A 263 49.49 -33.31 -81.53
C ARG A 263 48.79 -32.58 -82.69
N GLU A 264 48.62 -31.27 -82.56
CA GLU A 264 47.97 -30.46 -83.60
C GLU A 264 48.85 -30.34 -84.85
N LEU A 265 50.16 -30.19 -84.68
CA LEU A 265 51.11 -30.24 -85.79
C LEU A 265 51.04 -31.59 -86.53
N GLY A 266 51.07 -32.70 -85.80
CA GLY A 266 50.93 -34.05 -86.36
C GLY A 266 49.62 -34.23 -87.13
N ARG A 267 48.50 -33.71 -86.60
CA ARG A 267 47.20 -33.71 -87.27
C ARG A 267 47.25 -32.94 -88.59
N MET A 268 47.73 -31.71 -88.58
CA MET A 268 47.80 -30.86 -89.77
C MET A 268 48.71 -31.46 -90.85
N VAL A 269 49.86 -32.01 -90.45
CA VAL A 269 50.80 -32.67 -91.37
C VAL A 269 50.15 -33.89 -92.01
N LEU A 270 49.47 -34.73 -91.22
CA LEU A 270 48.81 -35.93 -91.73
C LEU A 270 47.67 -35.58 -92.69
N GLU A 271 46.80 -34.63 -92.35
CA GLU A 271 45.71 -34.18 -93.23
C GLU A 271 46.23 -33.63 -94.56
N LYS A 272 47.33 -32.87 -94.53
CA LYS A 272 47.93 -32.29 -95.73
C LYS A 272 48.57 -33.36 -96.63
N LEU A 273 49.22 -34.35 -96.04
CA LEU A 273 49.77 -35.51 -96.77
C LEU A 273 48.68 -36.40 -97.37
N VAL A 274 47.58 -36.60 -96.65
CA VAL A 274 46.40 -37.32 -97.15
C VAL A 274 45.78 -36.59 -98.33
N SER A 275 45.65 -35.26 -98.24
CA SER A 275 45.12 -34.45 -99.34
C SER A 275 46.01 -34.41 -100.58
N ASP A 276 47.34 -34.47 -100.46
CA ASP A 276 48.29 -34.52 -101.59
C ASP A 276 48.41 -35.94 -102.18
N GLY A 277 48.12 -36.98 -101.39
CA GLY A 277 48.14 -38.39 -101.81
C GLY A 277 49.54 -38.98 -102.06
N ARG A 278 50.59 -38.16 -101.90
CA ARG A 278 52.01 -38.52 -102.04
C ARG A 278 52.68 -38.57 -100.68
N ILE A 279 52.90 -39.79 -100.19
CA ILE A 279 53.45 -40.03 -98.85
C ILE A 279 54.77 -40.81 -99.02
N HIS A 280 55.88 -40.11 -98.84
CA HIS A 280 57.23 -40.67 -98.79
C HIS A 280 58.12 -39.77 -97.92
N PRO A 281 59.24 -40.26 -97.35
CA PRO A 281 59.97 -39.56 -96.29
C PRO A 281 60.38 -38.12 -96.65
N GLY A 282 60.94 -37.90 -97.85
CA GLY A 282 61.35 -36.54 -98.25
C GLY A 282 60.21 -35.52 -98.40
N ARG A 283 58.96 -35.97 -98.63
CA ARG A 283 57.79 -35.07 -98.66
C ARG A 283 57.26 -34.78 -97.27
N ILE A 284 57.37 -35.74 -96.36
CA ILE A 284 56.97 -35.58 -94.96
C ILE A 284 57.82 -34.49 -94.31
N GLU A 285 59.14 -34.53 -94.47
CA GLU A 285 60.05 -33.50 -93.97
C GLU A 285 59.73 -32.11 -94.54
N GLU A 286 59.49 -32.01 -95.86
CA GLU A 286 59.16 -30.72 -96.49
C GLU A 286 57.82 -30.12 -95.99
N VAL A 287 56.85 -30.97 -95.65
CA VAL A 287 55.56 -30.51 -95.12
C VAL A 287 55.68 -30.07 -93.66
N VAL A 288 56.58 -30.69 -92.89
CA VAL A 288 56.83 -30.36 -91.47
C VAL A 288 57.66 -29.08 -91.32
N GLU A 289 58.60 -28.80 -92.22
CA GLU A 289 59.39 -27.56 -92.21
C GLU A 289 58.61 -26.29 -92.61
N LYS A 290 57.36 -26.44 -93.10
CA LYS A 290 56.48 -25.35 -93.53
C LYS A 290 55.41 -25.01 -92.50
#